data_AF-A0A8J2Q1Z0-F1
#
_entry.id   AF-A0A8J2Q1Z0-F1
#
_cell.length_a   1.000
_cell.length_b   1.000
_cell.length_c   1.000
_cell.angle_alpha   90.00
_cell.angle_beta   90.00
_cell.angle_gamma   90.00
#
_symmetry.space_group_name_H-M   'P 1'
#
loop_
_entity.id
_entity.type
_entity.pdbx_description
1 polymer ?
#
loop_
_entity_poly.entity_id
_entity_poly.type
_entity_poly.pdbx_seq_one_letter_code
_entity_poly.pdbx_strand_id
1 'polypeptide(L)' 'MRYLLRIRCWQYRQLTAIHRISRPTRPEKARRLGYRAKQGYIIYRVRVRRGGRKRHVVKGQTYGKPKN' A
#
# COMPACT_ATOMS: atom_id res chain seq x y z
N MET A 1 5.96 18.58 -7.59
CA MET A 1 4.81 17.77 -7.08
C MET A 1 4.79 17.52 -5.56
N ARG A 2 5.64 18.18 -4.75
CA ARG A 2 5.73 17.92 -3.29
C ARG A 2 4.44 18.26 -2.53
N TYR A 3 3.78 19.35 -2.90
CA TYR A 3 2.53 19.82 -2.28
C TYR A 3 1.38 18.81 -2.41
N LEU A 4 1.05 18.38 -3.64
CA LEU A 4 -0.03 17.42 -3.90
C LEU A 4 0.20 16.07 -3.23
N LEU A 5 1.44 15.58 -3.20
CA LEU A 5 1.77 14.32 -2.53
C LEU A 5 1.63 14.42 -1.00
N ARG A 6 1.94 15.57 -0.42
CA ARG A 6 1.79 15.82 1.04
C ARG A 6 0.32 15.71 1.46
N ILE A 7 -0.58 16.43 0.76
CA ILE A 7 -2.02 16.44 1.06
C ILE A 7 -2.62 15.04 0.86
N ARG A 8 -2.31 14.39 -0.28
CA ARG A 8 -2.80 13.03 -0.57
C ARG A 8 -2.32 12.01 0.46
N CYS A 9 -1.07 12.09 0.90
CA CYS A 9 -0.54 11.19 1.93
C CYS A 9 -1.31 11.33 3.25
N TRP A 10 -1.62 12.56 3.67
CA TRP A 10 -2.42 12.81 4.86
C TRP A 10 -3.84 12.22 4.71
N GLN A 11 -4.53 12.53 3.60
CA GLN A 11 -5.88 12.03 3.33
C GLN A 11 -5.94 10.50 3.37
N TYR A 12 -5.00 9.81 2.72
CA TYR A 12 -5.00 8.34 2.67
C TYR A 12 -4.68 7.68 4.00
N ARG A 13 -4.11 8.39 4.97
CA ARG A 13 -3.87 7.85 6.32
C ARG A 13 -5.14 7.80 7.17
N GLN A 14 -6.08 8.72 6.92
CA GLN A 14 -7.37 8.79 7.62
C GLN A 14 -8.37 7.73 7.14
N LEU A 15 -8.20 7.22 5.93
CA LEU A 15 -9.05 6.17 5.35
C LEU A 15 -8.66 4.78 5.86
N THR A 16 -9.56 3.80 5.65
CA THR A 16 -9.30 2.38 5.94
C THR A 16 -8.12 1.84 5.15
N ALA A 17 -7.50 0.77 5.66
CA ALA A 17 -6.32 0.16 5.04
C ALA A 17 -6.58 -0.34 3.62
N ILE A 18 -7.80 -0.80 3.33
CA ILE A 18 -8.28 -1.19 2.01
C ILE A 18 -9.60 -0.45 1.76
N HIS A 19 -9.65 0.34 0.70
CA HIS A 19 -10.89 0.95 0.23
C HIS A 19 -10.92 1.01 -1.29
N ARG A 20 -12.13 0.92 -1.85
CA ARG A 20 -12.38 1.08 -3.27
C ARG A 20 -12.21 2.54 -3.66
N ILE A 21 -11.61 2.79 -4.82
CA ILE A 21 -11.59 4.12 -5.44
C ILE A 21 -12.35 4.08 -6.76
N SER A 22 -13.09 5.14 -7.05
CA SER A 22 -13.90 5.23 -8.28
C SER A 22 -13.03 5.40 -9.53
N ARG A 23 -11.92 6.13 -9.42
CA ARG A 23 -11.00 6.43 -10.54
C ARG A 23 -9.54 6.34 -10.10
N PRO A 24 -8.61 5.96 -11.00
CA PRO A 24 -7.18 5.92 -10.68
C PRO A 24 -6.64 7.34 -10.46
N THR A 25 -5.91 7.56 -9.36
CA THR A 25 -5.22 8.84 -9.12
C THR A 25 -4.09 9.12 -10.11
N ARG A 26 -3.59 8.08 -10.80
CA ARG A 26 -2.59 8.15 -11.87
C ARG A 26 -3.10 7.43 -13.11
N PRO A 27 -3.96 8.06 -13.93
CA PRO A 27 -4.53 7.43 -15.13
C PRO A 27 -3.46 7.01 -16.14
N GLU A 28 -2.43 7.84 -16.36
CA GLU A 28 -1.31 7.53 -17.27
C GLU A 28 -0.60 6.22 -16.93
N LYS A 29 -0.25 6.04 -15.65
CA LYS A 29 0.39 4.79 -15.19
C LYS A 29 -0.59 3.62 -15.25
N ALA A 30 -1.86 3.84 -14.87
CA ALA A 30 -2.87 2.79 -14.91
C ALA A 30 -3.07 2.25 -16.34
N ARG A 31 -3.17 3.14 -17.35
CA ARG A 31 -3.31 2.76 -18.76
C ARG A 31 -2.13 1.93 -19.25
N ARG A 32 -0.90 2.32 -18.89
CA ARG A 32 0.31 1.54 -19.22
C ARG A 32 0.28 0.12 -18.64
N LEU A 33 -0.36 -0.06 -17.49
CA LEU A 33 -0.55 -1.36 -16.83
C LEU A 33 -1.82 -2.11 -17.29
N GLY A 34 -2.50 -1.63 -18.34
CA GLY A 34 -3.66 -2.30 -18.93
C GLY A 34 -5.03 -1.83 -18.43
N TYR A 35 -5.11 -0.78 -17.61
CA TYR A 35 -6.40 -0.18 -17.24
C TYR A 35 -7.10 0.40 -18.46
N ARG A 36 -8.35 0.01 -18.65
CA ARG A 36 -9.28 0.62 -19.62
C ARG A 36 -10.49 1.17 -18.85
N ALA A 37 -10.99 2.32 -19.30
CA ALA A 37 -12.19 2.93 -18.73
C ALA A 37 -13.46 2.24 -19.28
N LYS A 38 -13.62 0.94 -18.96
CA LYS A 38 -14.77 0.12 -19.32
C LYS A 38 -15.35 -0.54 -18.06
N GLN A 39 -16.62 -0.95 -18.13
CA GLN A 39 -17.26 -1.68 -17.03
C GLN A 39 -16.48 -2.98 -16.74
N GLY A 40 -16.49 -3.40 -15.46
CA GLY A 40 -15.70 -4.54 -14.97
C GLY A 40 -14.30 -4.18 -14.46
N TYR A 41 -13.78 -2.98 -14.74
CA TYR A 41 -12.51 -2.52 -14.15
C TYR A 41 -12.77 -1.84 -12.81
N ILE A 42 -12.16 -2.36 -11.75
CA ILE A 42 -12.27 -1.83 -10.39
C ILE A 42 -10.88 -1.60 -9.83
N ILE A 43 -10.69 -0.49 -9.10
CA ILE A 43 -9.42 -0.15 -8.48
C ILE A 43 -9.63 -0.02 -6.98
N TYR A 44 -8.70 -0.61 -6.22
CA TYR A 44 -8.60 -0.45 -4.78
C TYR A 44 -7.32 0.28 -4.43
N ARG A 45 -7.36 1.00 -3.31
CA ARG A 45 -6.17 1.51 -2.64
C ARG A 45 -5.90 0.66 -1.42
N VAL A 46 -4.66 0.19 -1.32
CA VAL A 46 -4.20 -0.67 -0.22
C VAL A 46 -3.01 -0.02 0.47
N ARG A 47 -3.03 0.00 1.80
CA ARG A 47 -1.94 0.50 2.66
C ARG A 47 -1.17 -0.69 3.25
N VAL A 48 0.14 -0.69 3.06
CA VAL A 48 1.08 -1.63 3.71
C VAL A 48 2.01 -0.84 4.63
N ARG A 49 2.35 -1.41 5.79
CA ARG A 49 3.32 -0.81 6.72
C ARG A 49 4.71 -0.84 6.09
N ARG A 50 5.45 0.27 6.22
CA ARG A 50 6.87 0.33 5.83
C ARG A 50 7.74 -0.30 6.92
N GLY A 51 8.95 -0.73 6.55
CA GLY A 51 9.92 -1.36 7.45
C GLY A 51 10.04 -2.87 7.23
N GLY A 52 10.98 -3.50 7.93
CA GLY A 52 11.19 -4.94 7.89
C GLY A 52 10.21 -5.72 8.78
N ARG A 53 10.04 -7.02 8.51
CA ARG A 53 9.27 -7.92 9.37
C ARG A 53 10.10 -8.32 10.59
N LYS A 54 9.65 -7.97 11.80
CA LYS A 54 10.20 -8.54 13.04
C LYS A 54 9.78 -10.01 13.14
N ARG A 55 10.72 -10.91 13.45
CA ARG A 55 10.41 -12.33 13.70
C ARG A 55 9.44 -12.42 14.89
N HIS A 56 8.36 -13.19 14.71
CA HIS A 56 7.38 -13.39 15.77
C HIS A 56 7.91 -14.45 16.74
N VAL A 57 8.56 -14.00 17.81
CA VAL A 57 9.11 -14.84 18.88
C VAL A 57 8.63 -14.31 20.23
N VAL A 58 8.27 -15.21 21.14
CA VAL A 58 7.86 -14.86 22.49
C VAL A 58 9.04 -14.18 23.19
N LYS A 59 8.84 -12.94 23.66
CA LYS A 59 9.86 -12.14 24.36
C LYS A 59 11.22 -11.99 23.64
N GLY A 60 11.27 -12.20 22.32
CA GLY A 60 12.55 -12.16 21.58
C GLY A 60 13.36 -13.47 21.62
N GLN A 61 12.85 -14.51 22.27
CA GLN A 61 13.57 -15.77 22.48
C GLN A 61 13.46 -16.67 21.25
N THR A 62 14.59 -16.94 20.60
CA THR A 62 14.65 -17.78 19.40
C THR A 62 14.91 -19.26 19.69
N TYR A 63 15.45 -19.59 20.87
CA TYR A 63 15.80 -20.95 21.37
C TYR A 63 16.63 -21.83 20.42
N GLY A 64 17.11 -21.29 19.30
CA GLY A 64 17.93 -21.98 18.32
C GLY A 64 19.42 -21.69 18.53
N LYS A 65 20.26 -22.54 17.95
CA LYS A 65 21.71 -22.30 17.92
C LYS A 65 22.00 -20.95 17.23
N PRO A 66 22.94 -20.15 17.75
CA PRO A 66 23.44 -18.98 17.03
C PRO A 66 23.87 -19.41 15.63
N LYS A 67 23.40 -18.68 14.63
CA LYS A 67 23.90 -18.83 13.26
C LYS A 67 25.05 -17.85 13.10
N ASN A 68 26.13 -18.29 12.44
CA ASN A 68 27.25 -17.44 12.01
C ASN A 68 26.76 -16.26 11.16
#